data_AF-A0A4T0WKF5-F1
#
_entry.id   AF-A0A4T0WKF5-F1
#
_cell.length_a   1.000
_cell.length_b   1.000
_cell.length_c   1.000
_cell.angle_alpha   90.00
_cell.angle_beta   90.00
_cell.angle_gamma   90.00
#
_symmetry.space_group_name_H-M   'P 1'
#
loop_
_entity.id
_entity.type
_entity.pdbx_description
1 polymer ?
#
loop_
_entity_poly.entity_id
_entity_poly.type
_entity_poly.pdbx_seq_one_letter_code
_entity_poly.pdbx_strand_id
1 'polypeptide(L)'
;MSESWTYNTPPGTASTGAQITIVALVFTALSLVIMLLRLYVRVIMLKAAGADDWVIIVTWIAACGFAVVSTIQTKWGLGLENIEDMPKENLYNFGLLQYAGAPFYITSILGFKISLLLSYLRFIPKGVYRWATLITIGMCIAYHIAFLVVQVNLCTPIAKQWDPTITNGSCIPGVPFYTSMAALTIVFDIVVMFLPFPVLASSKIQKRKKFVLLGLFGLGAFITVIQIVRIQTVHALANYLDSAPLIMWSAVENNLGIIVCCVPTLAPLVKYFNEKSRSGSRSNKYGAASGYGRTGGGGGGGQSGNVGSRYALQSWRPGMSGMHPLSSGNDHSEQDLGGQTSRIGKGSDDGSAEFHLDAPVIIKKTEFVVTSDPREPGLAV
;
A
#
# COMPACT_ATOMS: atom_id res chain seq x y z
N MET A 1 -44.54 3.70 -17.53
CA MET A 1 -44.52 2.89 -16.30
C MET A 1 -43.08 2.82 -15.87
N SER A 2 -42.70 3.37 -14.71
CA SER A 2 -41.35 3.20 -14.20
C SER A 2 -41.14 1.71 -13.91
N GLU A 3 -40.22 1.07 -14.63
CA GLU A 3 -39.86 -0.32 -14.34
C GLU A 3 -39.39 -0.43 -12.89
N SER A 4 -39.81 -1.50 -12.21
CA SER A 4 -39.35 -1.80 -10.85
C SER A 4 -37.84 -2.06 -10.86
N TRP A 5 -37.14 -1.68 -9.79
CA TRP A 5 -35.70 -1.94 -9.68
C TRP A 5 -35.38 -3.43 -9.71
N THR A 6 -36.24 -4.22 -9.07
CA THR A 6 -36.17 -5.68 -8.94
C THR A 6 -36.95 -6.36 -10.06
N TYR A 7 -36.45 -7.46 -10.58
CA TYR A 7 -37.16 -8.28 -11.56
C TYR A 7 -38.40 -8.92 -10.94
N ASN A 8 -39.46 -9.05 -11.74
CA ASN A 8 -40.69 -9.77 -11.37
C ASN A 8 -41.46 -9.19 -10.16
N THR A 9 -41.24 -7.92 -9.81
CA THR A 9 -41.99 -7.23 -8.76
C THR A 9 -42.98 -6.22 -9.36
N PRO A 10 -44.10 -5.93 -8.68
CA PRO A 10 -45.02 -4.87 -9.12
C PRO A 10 -44.32 -3.50 -9.27
N PRO A 11 -44.76 -2.66 -10.22
CA PRO A 11 -44.23 -1.29 -10.35
C PRO A 11 -44.43 -0.50 -9.05
N GLY A 12 -43.37 0.15 -8.57
CA GLY A 12 -43.42 0.95 -7.33
C GLY A 12 -43.07 0.19 -6.05
N THR A 13 -42.66 -1.08 -6.13
CA THR A 13 -42.14 -1.83 -4.97
C THR A 13 -40.91 -1.12 -4.37
N ALA A 14 -40.96 -0.84 -3.06
CA ALA A 14 -39.89 -0.13 -2.38
C ALA A 14 -38.63 -1.00 -2.25
N SER A 15 -37.48 -0.44 -2.64
CA SER A 15 -36.20 -1.16 -2.59
C SER A 15 -35.02 -0.22 -2.37
N THR A 16 -34.11 -0.65 -1.50
CA THR A 16 -32.81 -0.03 -1.22
C THR A 16 -31.71 -0.51 -2.18
N GLY A 17 -32.03 -1.30 -3.22
CA GLY A 17 -31.06 -1.86 -4.16
C GLY A 17 -30.19 -0.82 -4.88
N ALA A 18 -30.77 0.34 -5.22
CA ALA A 18 -30.02 1.46 -5.79
C ALA A 18 -28.98 2.02 -4.82
N GLN A 19 -29.32 2.16 -3.54
CA GLN A 19 -28.41 2.63 -2.49
C GLN A 19 -27.24 1.66 -2.32
N ILE A 20 -27.50 0.36 -2.24
CA ILE A 20 -26.46 -0.69 -2.11
C ILE A 20 -25.50 -0.61 -3.30
N THR A 21 -26.02 -0.47 -4.51
CA THR A 21 -25.23 -0.34 -5.74
C THR A 21 -24.35 0.90 -5.74
N ILE A 22 -24.91 2.06 -5.38
CA ILE A 22 -24.16 3.33 -5.30
C ILE A 22 -23.02 3.22 -4.29
N VAL A 23 -23.30 2.69 -3.09
CA VAL A 23 -22.28 2.49 -2.05
C VAL A 23 -21.17 1.57 -2.55
N ALA A 24 -21.52 0.41 -3.12
CA ALA A 24 -20.54 -0.54 -3.64
C ALA A 24 -19.64 0.08 -4.72
N LEU A 25 -20.22 0.80 -5.69
CA LEU A 25 -19.47 1.43 -6.79
C LEU A 25 -18.56 2.56 -6.30
N VAL A 26 -19.07 3.46 -5.45
CA VAL A 26 -18.30 4.60 -4.93
C VAL A 26 -17.09 4.12 -4.12
N PHE A 27 -17.29 3.17 -3.22
CA PHE A 27 -16.19 2.63 -2.40
C PHE A 27 -15.18 1.84 -3.23
N THR A 28 -15.63 1.10 -4.25
CA THR A 28 -14.74 0.34 -5.16
C THR A 28 -13.93 1.26 -6.08
N ALA A 29 -14.53 2.35 -6.55
CA ALA A 29 -13.82 3.38 -7.31
C ALA A 29 -12.81 4.14 -6.44
N LEU A 30 -13.19 4.48 -5.21
CA LEU A 30 -12.29 5.13 -4.26
C LEU A 30 -11.10 4.23 -3.91
N SER A 31 -11.34 2.95 -3.63
CA SER A 31 -10.28 1.98 -3.32
C SER A 31 -9.34 1.77 -4.51
N LEU A 32 -9.86 1.80 -5.75
CA LEU A 32 -9.05 1.76 -6.98
C LEU A 32 -8.07 2.93 -7.06
N VAL A 33 -8.57 4.16 -6.87
CA VAL A 33 -7.72 5.37 -6.93
C VAL A 33 -6.60 5.30 -5.91
N ILE A 34 -6.91 4.89 -4.68
CA ILE A 34 -5.92 4.75 -3.60
C ILE A 34 -4.92 3.62 -3.89
N MET A 35 -5.38 2.49 -4.44
CA MET A 35 -4.51 1.39 -4.86
C MET A 35 -3.57 1.82 -5.99
N LEU A 36 -4.07 2.55 -7.00
CA LEU A 36 -3.24 3.07 -8.10
C LEU A 36 -2.19 4.05 -7.58
N LEU A 37 -2.56 4.89 -6.61
CA LEU A 37 -1.63 5.81 -5.97
C LEU A 37 -0.53 5.07 -5.22
N ARG A 38 -0.86 3.98 -4.51
CA ARG A 38 0.14 3.08 -3.91
C ARG A 38 1.09 2.53 -4.98
N LEU A 39 0.57 1.99 -6.08
CA LEU A 39 1.40 1.45 -7.16
C LEU A 39 2.31 2.52 -7.77
N TYR A 40 1.80 3.73 -7.98
CA TYR A 40 2.59 4.87 -8.46
C TYR A 40 3.77 5.18 -7.52
N VAL A 41 3.52 5.31 -6.22
CA VAL A 41 4.58 5.56 -5.23
C VAL A 41 5.60 4.43 -5.23
N ARG A 42 5.16 3.19 -5.35
CA ARG A 42 6.02 2.01 -5.21
C ARG A 42 6.84 1.69 -6.45
N VAL A 43 6.21 1.70 -7.62
CA VAL A 43 6.83 1.35 -8.89
C VAL A 43 7.62 2.54 -9.44
N ILE A 44 7.07 3.76 -9.39
CA ILE A 44 7.66 4.92 -10.06
C ILE A 44 8.51 5.74 -9.09
N MET A 45 7.98 6.15 -7.93
CA MET A 45 8.74 7.03 -7.03
C MET A 45 9.85 6.30 -6.26
N LEU A 46 9.55 5.12 -5.72
CA LEU A 46 10.48 4.36 -4.88
C LEU A 46 11.23 3.26 -5.64
N LYS A 47 10.76 2.87 -6.83
CA LYS A 47 11.32 1.77 -7.66
C LYS A 47 11.54 0.48 -6.86
N ALA A 48 10.61 0.17 -5.96
CA ALA A 48 10.72 -0.90 -4.98
C ALA A 48 9.41 -1.70 -4.87
N ALA A 49 8.95 -2.21 -6.01
CA ALA A 49 7.81 -3.13 -6.06
C ALA A 49 8.09 -4.38 -5.21
N GLY A 50 7.08 -4.86 -4.48
CA GLY A 50 7.19 -6.11 -3.72
C GLY A 50 5.98 -7.01 -3.86
N ALA A 51 6.02 -8.16 -3.19
CA ALA A 51 4.91 -9.11 -3.17
C ALA A 51 3.61 -8.48 -2.63
N ASP A 52 3.72 -7.51 -1.72
CA ASP A 52 2.59 -6.75 -1.17
C ASP A 52 1.78 -6.01 -2.23
N ASP A 53 2.44 -5.56 -3.31
CA ASP A 53 1.83 -4.81 -4.42
C ASP A 53 1.06 -5.72 -5.38
N TRP A 54 1.46 -6.98 -5.55
CA TRP A 54 0.70 -7.97 -6.32
C TRP A 54 -0.52 -8.47 -5.56
N VAL A 55 -0.34 -8.75 -4.26
CA VAL A 55 -1.44 -9.22 -3.41
C VAL A 55 -2.56 -8.18 -3.38
N ILE A 56 -2.26 -6.88 -3.27
CA ILE A 56 -3.31 -5.84 -3.22
C ILE A 56 -4.07 -5.70 -4.55
N ILE A 57 -3.42 -5.93 -5.69
CA ILE A 57 -4.09 -5.93 -7.01
C ILE A 57 -5.11 -7.08 -7.07
N VAL A 58 -4.69 -8.30 -6.72
CA VAL A 58 -5.59 -9.47 -6.66
C VAL A 58 -6.74 -9.23 -5.67
N THR A 59 -6.44 -8.61 -4.54
CA THR A 59 -7.42 -8.24 -3.51
C THR A 59 -8.48 -7.27 -4.05
N TRP A 60 -8.06 -6.26 -4.82
CA TRP A 60 -8.98 -5.30 -5.43
C TRP A 60 -9.83 -5.93 -6.52
N ILE A 61 -9.27 -6.84 -7.33
CA ILE A 61 -10.03 -7.62 -8.32
C ILE A 61 -11.11 -8.46 -7.61
N ALA A 62 -10.78 -9.10 -6.48
CA ALA A 62 -11.77 -9.83 -5.70
C ALA A 62 -12.85 -8.91 -5.10
N ALA A 63 -12.49 -7.71 -4.61
CA ALA A 63 -13.46 -6.71 -4.14
C ALA A 63 -14.39 -6.23 -5.27
N CYS A 64 -13.84 -6.04 -6.47
CA CYS A 64 -14.62 -5.69 -7.66
C CYS A 64 -15.59 -6.82 -8.04
N GLY A 65 -15.14 -8.08 -8.01
CA GLY A 65 -16.00 -9.25 -8.20
C GLY A 65 -17.16 -9.28 -7.20
N PHE A 66 -16.89 -9.01 -5.91
CA PHE A 66 -17.93 -8.90 -4.89
C PHE A 66 -18.93 -7.78 -5.21
N ALA A 67 -18.45 -6.59 -5.60
CA ALA A 67 -19.31 -5.45 -5.94
C ALA A 67 -20.20 -5.73 -7.17
N VAL A 68 -19.68 -6.43 -8.18
CA VAL A 68 -20.45 -6.85 -9.36
C VAL A 68 -21.54 -7.83 -8.95
N VAL A 69 -21.19 -8.89 -8.22
CA VAL A 69 -22.15 -9.90 -7.77
C VAL A 69 -23.25 -9.27 -6.90
N SER A 70 -22.89 -8.42 -5.92
CA SER A 70 -23.86 -7.75 -5.06
C SER A 70 -24.79 -6.82 -5.85
N THR A 71 -24.26 -6.10 -6.85
CA THR A 71 -25.05 -5.21 -7.71
C THR A 71 -26.07 -6.00 -8.53
N ILE A 72 -25.65 -7.10 -9.15
CA ILE A 72 -26.57 -7.97 -9.89
C ILE A 72 -27.61 -8.57 -8.93
N GLN A 73 -27.21 -8.94 -7.72
CA GLN A 73 -28.11 -9.50 -6.71
C GLN A 73 -29.22 -8.54 -6.30
N THR A 74 -28.99 -7.21 -6.32
CA THR A 74 -30.06 -6.22 -6.09
C THR A 74 -31.19 -6.31 -7.10
N LYS A 75 -30.93 -6.78 -8.33
CA LYS A 75 -31.96 -7.00 -9.34
C LYS A 75 -32.81 -8.24 -9.08
N TRP A 76 -32.30 -9.18 -8.28
CA TRP A 76 -32.98 -10.41 -7.90
C TRP A 76 -33.62 -10.37 -6.51
N GLY A 77 -33.68 -9.20 -5.87
CA GLY A 77 -34.42 -9.01 -4.61
C GLY A 77 -33.59 -8.56 -3.42
N LEU A 78 -32.26 -8.39 -3.57
CA LEU A 78 -31.45 -7.82 -2.48
C LEU A 78 -31.82 -6.35 -2.24
N GLY A 79 -32.32 -6.07 -1.04
CA GLY A 79 -32.74 -4.74 -0.60
C GLY A 79 -34.22 -4.45 -0.81
N LEU A 80 -35.08 -5.45 -0.99
CA LEU A 80 -36.53 -5.26 -0.86
C LEU A 80 -36.87 -4.86 0.59
N GLU A 81 -37.71 -3.85 0.76
CA GLU A 81 -38.11 -3.38 2.11
C GLU A 81 -39.06 -4.36 2.81
N ASN A 82 -39.97 -4.98 2.04
CA ASN A 82 -40.81 -6.06 2.54
C ASN A 82 -40.34 -7.38 1.94
N ILE A 83 -40.04 -8.35 2.80
CA ILE A 83 -39.60 -9.68 2.39
C ILE A 83 -40.73 -10.46 1.70
N GLU A 84 -41.99 -10.15 2.05
CA GLU A 84 -43.18 -10.77 1.45
C GLU A 84 -43.33 -10.43 -0.05
N ASP A 85 -42.73 -9.32 -0.49
CA ASP A 85 -42.72 -8.90 -1.90
C ASP A 85 -41.72 -9.70 -2.74
N MET A 86 -40.94 -10.62 -2.14
CA MET A 86 -39.94 -11.46 -2.82
C MET A 86 -40.60 -12.48 -3.77
N PRO A 87 -40.39 -12.38 -5.09
CA PRO A 87 -40.93 -13.37 -6.03
C PRO A 87 -40.24 -14.73 -5.86
N LYS A 88 -41.02 -15.82 -5.81
CA LYS A 88 -40.49 -17.18 -5.62
C LYS A 88 -39.52 -17.60 -6.72
N GLU A 89 -39.72 -17.11 -7.94
CA GLU A 89 -38.85 -17.36 -9.10
C GLU A 89 -37.48 -16.69 -8.99
N ASN A 90 -37.35 -15.63 -8.18
CA ASN A 90 -36.08 -14.94 -7.97
C ASN A 90 -35.20 -15.63 -6.93
N LEU A 91 -35.76 -16.50 -6.08
CA LEU A 91 -35.06 -17.14 -4.96
C LEU A 91 -33.81 -17.92 -5.40
N TYR A 92 -33.90 -18.62 -6.53
CA TYR A 92 -32.78 -19.39 -7.08
C TYR A 92 -31.59 -18.48 -7.44
N ASN A 93 -31.83 -17.45 -8.24
CA ASN A 93 -30.78 -16.53 -8.68
C ASN A 93 -30.24 -15.68 -7.52
N PHE A 94 -31.11 -15.28 -6.59
CA PHE A 94 -30.71 -14.60 -5.36
C PHE A 94 -29.74 -15.46 -4.54
N GLY A 95 -30.08 -16.73 -4.29
CA GLY A 95 -29.24 -17.66 -3.54
C GLY A 95 -27.93 -17.97 -4.27
N LEU A 96 -27.97 -18.10 -5.60
CA LEU A 96 -26.79 -18.41 -6.41
C LEU A 96 -25.78 -17.26 -6.37
N LEU A 97 -26.25 -16.02 -6.46
CA LEU A 97 -25.40 -14.83 -6.35
C LEU A 97 -24.87 -14.65 -4.93
N GLN A 98 -25.66 -14.92 -3.89
CA GLN A 98 -25.19 -14.94 -2.50
C GLN A 98 -24.05 -15.96 -2.32
N TYR A 99 -24.21 -17.16 -2.88
CA TYR A 99 -23.19 -18.22 -2.86
C TYR A 99 -21.93 -17.81 -3.63
N ALA A 100 -22.07 -17.27 -4.84
CA ALA A 100 -20.96 -16.83 -5.67
C ALA A 100 -20.20 -15.63 -5.07
N GLY A 101 -20.88 -14.75 -4.34
CA GLY A 101 -20.29 -13.57 -3.71
C GLY A 101 -19.41 -13.90 -2.50
N ALA A 102 -19.73 -14.95 -1.75
CA ALA A 102 -19.03 -15.28 -0.51
C ALA A 102 -17.51 -15.55 -0.70
N PRO A 103 -17.06 -16.32 -1.70
CA PRO A 103 -15.63 -16.49 -1.98
C PRO A 103 -14.90 -15.19 -2.32
N PHE A 104 -15.52 -14.29 -3.10
CA PHE A 104 -14.92 -12.99 -3.44
C PHE A 104 -14.72 -12.14 -2.18
N TYR A 105 -15.71 -12.12 -1.29
CA TYR A 105 -15.63 -11.44 -0.01
C TYR A 105 -14.49 -11.99 0.86
N ILE A 106 -14.48 -13.30 1.13
CA ILE A 106 -13.47 -13.95 1.98
C ILE A 106 -12.05 -13.75 1.44
N THR A 107 -11.89 -13.86 0.12
CA THR A 107 -10.58 -13.70 -0.54
C THR A 107 -10.09 -12.25 -0.47
N SER A 108 -11.00 -11.28 -0.61
CA SER A 108 -10.64 -9.86 -0.46
C SER A 108 -10.21 -9.55 0.98
N ILE A 109 -10.91 -10.07 1.99
CA ILE A 109 -10.51 -9.92 3.40
C ILE A 109 -9.12 -10.47 3.65
N LEU A 110 -8.89 -11.70 3.24
CA LEU A 110 -7.59 -12.35 3.38
C LEU A 110 -6.49 -11.53 2.68
N GLY A 111 -6.77 -11.10 1.44
CA GLY A 111 -5.82 -10.39 0.59
C GLY A 111 -5.34 -9.07 1.20
N PHE A 112 -6.25 -8.22 1.69
CA PHE A 112 -5.80 -6.93 2.27
C PHE A 112 -5.02 -7.15 3.57
N LYS A 113 -5.39 -8.14 4.40
CA LYS A 113 -4.67 -8.48 5.64
C LYS A 113 -3.25 -8.98 5.32
N ILE A 114 -3.09 -9.84 4.32
CA ILE A 114 -1.78 -10.30 3.87
C ILE A 114 -0.96 -9.14 3.33
N SER A 115 -1.52 -8.28 2.46
CA SER A 115 -0.80 -7.13 1.91
C SER A 115 -0.32 -6.18 3.02
N LEU A 116 -1.13 -5.97 4.06
CA LEU A 116 -0.75 -5.17 5.22
C LEU A 116 0.39 -5.81 6.03
N LEU A 117 0.29 -7.11 6.33
CA LEU A 117 1.33 -7.86 7.05
C LEU A 117 2.65 -7.93 6.27
N LEU A 118 2.59 -8.13 4.95
CA LEU A 118 3.76 -8.06 4.07
C LEU A 118 4.38 -6.66 4.05
N SER A 119 3.55 -5.62 4.10
CA SER A 119 4.02 -4.24 4.24
C SER A 119 4.75 -4.04 5.57
N TYR A 120 4.28 -4.63 6.66
CA TYR A 120 4.95 -4.58 7.97
C TYR A 120 6.30 -5.32 7.96
N LEU A 121 6.38 -6.50 7.33
CA LEU A 121 7.63 -7.25 7.18
C LEU A 121 8.76 -6.47 6.51
N ARG A 122 8.43 -5.43 5.73
CA ARG A 122 9.42 -4.55 5.12
C ARG A 122 10.02 -3.54 6.11
N PHE A 123 9.23 -3.07 7.06
CA PHE A 123 9.67 -2.07 8.05
C PHE A 123 10.27 -2.69 9.31
N ILE A 124 9.84 -3.92 9.64
CA ILE A 124 10.30 -4.62 10.84
C ILE A 124 11.70 -5.20 10.60
N PRO A 125 12.69 -4.89 11.47
CA PRO A 125 14.04 -5.47 11.38
C PRO A 125 14.02 -6.98 11.65
N LYS A 126 15.10 -7.68 11.30
CA LYS A 126 15.26 -9.11 11.62
C LYS A 126 15.17 -9.32 13.14
N GLY A 127 14.41 -10.32 13.59
CA GLY A 127 14.23 -10.62 15.00
C GLY A 127 12.90 -11.33 15.30
N VAL A 128 12.56 -11.43 16.58
CA VAL A 128 11.35 -12.12 17.07
C VAL A 128 10.07 -11.56 16.44
N TYR A 129 9.96 -10.23 16.31
CA TYR A 129 8.78 -9.59 15.72
C TYR A 129 8.56 -9.96 14.25
N ARG A 130 9.63 -10.21 13.49
CA ARG A 130 9.52 -10.66 12.09
C ARG A 130 8.92 -12.06 12.01
N TRP A 131 9.38 -12.96 12.89
CA TRP A 131 8.82 -14.31 13.00
C TRP A 131 7.36 -14.28 13.46
N ALA A 132 7.01 -13.43 14.43
CA ALA A 132 5.63 -13.22 14.85
C ALA A 132 4.73 -12.77 13.68
N THR A 133 5.21 -11.86 12.81
CA THR A 133 4.47 -11.47 11.59
C THR A 133 4.28 -12.64 10.63
N LEU A 134 5.32 -13.43 10.37
CA LEU A 134 5.23 -14.59 9.48
C LEU A 134 4.26 -15.65 10.00
N ILE A 135 4.30 -15.95 11.30
CA ILE A 135 3.34 -16.86 11.95
C ILE A 135 1.92 -16.32 11.83
N THR A 136 1.72 -15.01 12.05
CA THR A 136 0.41 -14.36 11.90
C THR A 136 -0.10 -14.46 10.46
N ILE A 137 0.76 -14.29 9.45
CA ILE A 137 0.38 -14.51 8.03
C ILE A 137 -0.10 -15.94 7.83
N GLY A 138 0.65 -16.93 8.31
CA GLY A 138 0.29 -18.34 8.20
C GLY A 138 -1.05 -18.66 8.87
N MET A 139 -1.28 -18.16 10.09
CA MET A 139 -2.55 -18.33 10.81
C MET A 139 -3.72 -17.67 10.08
N CYS A 140 -3.54 -16.44 9.57
CA CYS A 140 -4.57 -15.75 8.78
C CYS A 140 -4.95 -16.55 7.54
N ILE A 141 -3.97 -17.07 6.79
CA ILE A 141 -4.19 -17.88 5.59
C ILE A 141 -4.93 -19.17 5.94
N ALA A 142 -4.44 -19.91 6.93
CA ALA A 142 -5.06 -21.17 7.34
C ALA A 142 -6.52 -20.97 7.77
N TYR A 143 -6.78 -19.94 8.57
CA TYR A 143 -8.13 -19.60 9.04
C TYR A 143 -9.08 -19.26 7.89
N HIS A 144 -8.70 -18.36 6.97
CA HIS A 144 -9.60 -17.95 5.88
C HIS A 144 -9.79 -19.07 4.84
N ILE A 145 -8.76 -19.89 4.59
CA ILE A 145 -8.89 -21.06 3.71
C ILE A 145 -9.86 -22.08 4.33
N ALA A 146 -9.70 -22.41 5.62
CA ALA A 146 -10.61 -23.31 6.31
C ALA A 146 -12.05 -22.81 6.23
N PHE A 147 -12.25 -21.51 6.47
CA PHE A 147 -13.57 -20.89 6.38
C PHE A 147 -14.16 -20.94 4.96
N LEU A 148 -13.34 -20.67 3.94
CA LEU A 148 -13.76 -20.76 2.53
C LEU A 148 -14.19 -22.18 2.17
N VAL A 149 -13.43 -23.19 2.59
CA VAL A 149 -13.76 -24.60 2.33
C VAL A 149 -15.10 -24.97 2.97
N VAL A 150 -15.34 -24.57 4.22
CA VAL A 150 -16.62 -24.84 4.89
C VAL A 150 -17.75 -24.07 4.21
N GLN A 151 -17.54 -22.82 3.81
CA GLN A 151 -18.58 -22.02 3.18
C GLN A 151 -18.99 -22.54 1.79
N VAL A 152 -18.04 -23.07 1.02
CA VAL A 152 -18.31 -23.74 -0.26
C VAL A 152 -19.06 -25.06 -0.07
N ASN A 153 -18.92 -25.70 1.10
CA ASN A 153 -19.53 -26.98 1.43
C ASN A 153 -20.52 -26.86 2.61
N LEU A 154 -21.26 -25.75 2.70
CA LEU A 154 -22.09 -25.46 3.87
C LEU A 154 -23.28 -26.42 4.00
N CYS A 155 -23.76 -26.94 2.86
CA CYS A 155 -24.86 -27.88 2.78
C CYS A 155 -24.45 -29.18 2.07
N THR A 156 -25.17 -30.26 2.41
CA THR A 156 -25.10 -31.56 1.75
C THR A 156 -26.51 -31.91 1.23
N PRO A 157 -26.79 -31.86 -0.08
CA PRO A 157 -25.89 -31.50 -1.19
C PRO A 157 -25.59 -29.99 -1.27
N ILE A 158 -24.47 -29.62 -1.88
CA ILE A 158 -23.99 -28.23 -2.01
C ILE A 158 -25.03 -27.34 -2.71
N ALA A 159 -25.74 -27.88 -3.71
CA ALA A 159 -26.79 -27.16 -4.44
C ALA A 159 -27.92 -26.62 -3.57
N LYS A 160 -28.15 -27.21 -2.39
CA LYS A 160 -29.14 -26.74 -1.43
C LYS A 160 -28.86 -25.32 -0.90
N GLN A 161 -27.63 -24.82 -1.04
CA GLN A 161 -27.27 -23.45 -0.63
C GLN A 161 -27.97 -22.38 -1.47
N TRP A 162 -28.29 -22.66 -2.74
CA TRP A 162 -28.91 -21.70 -3.64
C TRP A 162 -30.24 -22.18 -4.23
N ASP A 163 -30.48 -23.49 -4.30
CA ASP A 163 -31.69 -24.05 -4.87
C ASP A 163 -32.72 -24.38 -3.77
N PRO A 164 -33.78 -23.57 -3.61
CA PRO A 164 -34.80 -23.80 -2.59
C PRO A 164 -35.70 -25.02 -2.89
N THR A 165 -35.65 -25.58 -4.11
CA THR A 165 -36.45 -26.76 -4.47
C THR A 165 -35.92 -28.04 -3.85
N ILE A 166 -34.65 -28.04 -3.40
CA ILE A 166 -34.00 -29.19 -2.77
C ILE A 166 -34.37 -29.24 -1.28
N THR A 167 -35.39 -30.04 -0.96
CA THR A 167 -35.87 -30.21 0.43
C THR A 167 -35.04 -31.22 1.23
N ASN A 168 -34.45 -32.21 0.58
CA ASN A 168 -33.64 -33.26 1.22
C ASN A 168 -32.23 -32.75 1.59
N GLY A 169 -31.60 -33.34 2.60
CA GLY A 169 -30.24 -33.00 3.02
C GLY A 169 -30.13 -32.03 4.20
N SER A 170 -28.90 -31.73 4.62
CA SER A 170 -28.62 -30.94 5.83
C SER A 170 -27.68 -29.77 5.55
N CYS A 171 -27.83 -28.68 6.30
CA CYS A 171 -27.00 -27.49 6.22
C CYS A 171 -26.50 -27.11 7.60
N ILE A 172 -25.27 -26.60 7.67
CA ILE A 172 -24.77 -25.95 8.89
C ILE A 172 -25.58 -24.67 9.14
N PRO A 173 -26.02 -24.40 10.38
CA PRO A 173 -26.77 -23.18 10.68
C PRO A 173 -25.95 -21.92 10.36
N GLY A 174 -26.46 -21.08 9.45
CA GLY A 174 -25.71 -19.94 8.90
C GLY A 174 -25.37 -18.85 9.92
N VAL A 175 -26.31 -18.48 10.80
CA VAL A 175 -26.09 -17.43 11.82
C VAL A 175 -24.88 -17.75 12.73
N PRO A 176 -24.83 -18.88 13.45
CA PRO A 176 -23.68 -19.19 14.30
C PRO A 176 -22.38 -19.36 13.51
N PHE A 177 -22.44 -19.85 12.27
CA PHE A 177 -21.29 -19.95 11.38
C PHE A 177 -20.71 -18.57 11.02
N TYR A 178 -21.53 -17.64 10.53
CA TYR A 178 -21.10 -16.29 10.18
C TYR A 178 -20.74 -15.43 11.39
N THR A 179 -21.38 -15.63 12.54
CA THR A 179 -21.00 -14.99 13.80
C THR A 179 -19.61 -15.44 14.25
N SER A 180 -19.33 -16.75 14.21
CA SER A 180 -18.01 -17.30 14.57
C SER A 180 -16.91 -16.76 13.66
N MET A 181 -17.20 -16.68 12.35
CA MET A 181 -16.32 -16.04 11.37
C MET A 181 -16.02 -14.59 11.74
N ALA A 182 -17.07 -13.80 11.98
CA ALA A 182 -16.93 -12.38 12.26
C ALA A 182 -16.09 -12.15 13.53
N ALA A 183 -16.36 -12.92 14.59
CA ALA A 183 -15.62 -12.84 15.84
C ALA A 183 -14.13 -13.16 15.67
N LEU A 184 -13.78 -14.25 14.97
CA LEU A 184 -12.39 -14.61 14.73
C LEU A 184 -11.69 -13.62 13.80
N THR A 185 -12.38 -13.09 12.79
CA THR A 185 -11.84 -12.05 11.90
C THR A 185 -11.48 -10.79 12.68
N ILE A 186 -12.29 -10.38 13.66
CA ILE A 186 -12.00 -9.27 14.59
C ILE A 186 -10.76 -9.57 15.42
N VAL A 187 -10.62 -10.78 15.96
CA VAL A 187 -9.41 -11.18 16.72
C VAL A 187 -8.18 -11.01 15.84
N PHE A 188 -8.23 -11.46 14.58
CA PHE A 188 -7.13 -11.24 13.64
C PHE A 188 -6.90 -9.76 13.32
N ASP A 189 -7.94 -8.93 13.20
CA ASP A 189 -7.77 -7.47 13.00
C ASP A 189 -7.03 -6.82 14.17
N ILE A 190 -7.39 -7.16 15.40
CA ILE A 190 -6.73 -6.68 16.61
C ILE A 190 -5.26 -7.14 16.62
N VAL A 191 -4.99 -8.43 16.37
CA VAL A 191 -3.63 -8.96 16.34
C VAL A 191 -2.78 -8.24 15.28
N VAL A 192 -3.28 -8.11 14.06
CA VAL A 192 -2.59 -7.43 12.95
C VAL A 192 -2.32 -5.97 13.29
N MET A 193 -3.30 -5.27 13.88
CA MET A 193 -3.21 -3.87 14.27
C MET A 193 -2.15 -3.61 15.35
N PHE A 194 -2.06 -4.48 16.37
CA PHE A 194 -1.08 -4.33 17.44
C PHE A 194 0.32 -4.83 17.09
N LEU A 195 0.46 -5.68 16.07
CA LEU A 195 1.74 -6.26 15.68
C LEU A 195 2.88 -5.24 15.44
N PRO A 196 2.69 -4.13 14.71
CA PRO A 196 3.75 -3.15 14.48
C PRO A 196 4.04 -2.26 15.71
N PHE A 197 3.16 -2.23 16.71
CA PHE A 197 3.23 -1.27 17.82
C PHE A 197 4.46 -1.47 18.71
N PRO A 198 4.80 -2.68 19.21
CA PRO A 198 6.01 -2.88 20.01
C PRO A 198 7.30 -2.53 19.27
N VAL A 199 7.37 -2.85 17.96
CA VAL A 199 8.54 -2.56 17.12
C VAL A 199 8.75 -1.05 16.96
N LEU A 200 7.65 -0.31 16.80
CA LEU A 200 7.70 1.13 16.64
C LEU A 200 7.90 1.86 17.98
N ALA A 201 7.46 1.28 19.09
CA ALA A 201 7.68 1.84 20.43
C ALA A 201 9.14 1.71 20.90
N SER A 202 9.83 0.62 20.55
CA SER A 202 11.22 0.36 20.99
C SER A 202 12.27 1.12 20.18
N SER A 203 11.94 1.55 18.95
CA SER A 203 12.86 2.31 18.10
C SER A 203 12.88 3.79 18.53
N LYS A 204 14.08 4.40 18.62
CA LYS A 204 14.28 5.83 18.93
C LYS A 204 13.73 6.72 17.80
N ILE A 205 12.40 6.80 17.71
CA ILE A 205 11.69 7.31 16.56
C ILE A 205 11.49 8.82 16.65
N GLN A 206 11.93 9.52 15.60
CA GLN A 206 11.62 10.92 15.31
C GLN A 206 10.10 11.14 15.30
N LYS A 207 9.61 12.25 15.90
CA LYS A 207 8.17 12.56 16.10
C LYS A 207 7.26 12.28 14.87
N ARG A 208 7.79 12.35 13.64
CA ARG A 208 7.07 12.01 12.40
C ARG A 208 6.60 10.55 12.31
N LYS A 209 7.37 9.53 12.71
CA LYS A 209 6.88 8.14 12.59
C LYS A 209 5.84 7.79 13.67
N LYS A 210 5.77 8.57 14.76
CA LYS A 210 4.68 8.46 15.76
C LYS A 210 3.31 8.84 15.17
N PHE A 211 3.25 9.85 14.29
CA PHE A 211 2.00 10.22 13.62
C PHE A 211 1.51 9.14 12.65
N VAL A 212 2.42 8.50 11.91
CA VAL A 212 2.06 7.37 11.04
C VAL A 212 1.52 6.21 11.86
N LEU A 213 2.15 5.89 12.99
CA LEU A 213 1.68 4.85 13.90
C LEU A 213 0.29 5.16 14.47
N LEU A 214 0.06 6.40 14.90
CA LEU A 214 -1.24 6.83 15.40
C LEU A 214 -2.32 6.76 14.31
N GLY A 215 -1.97 7.10 13.07
CA GLY A 215 -2.85 6.95 11.90
C GLY A 215 -3.21 5.49 11.63
N LEU A 216 -2.23 4.58 11.63
CA LEU A 216 -2.49 3.14 11.46
C LEU A 216 -3.37 2.56 12.58
N PHE A 217 -3.14 2.97 13.82
CA PHE A 217 -3.95 2.58 14.96
C PHE A 217 -5.39 3.09 14.84
N GLY A 218 -5.57 4.37 14.49
CA GLY A 218 -6.90 4.96 14.30
C GLY A 218 -7.68 4.28 13.18
N LEU A 219 -7.02 3.94 12.08
CA LEU A 219 -7.64 3.23 10.96
C LEU A 219 -7.98 1.78 11.30
N GLY A 220 -7.12 1.07 12.04
CA GLY A 220 -7.42 -0.28 12.54
C GLY A 220 -8.58 -0.30 13.53
N ALA A 221 -8.65 0.69 14.43
CA ALA A 221 -9.77 0.86 15.34
C ALA A 221 -11.08 1.12 14.56
N PHE A 222 -11.02 1.95 13.52
CA PHE A 222 -12.18 2.24 12.68
C PHE A 222 -12.71 1.00 11.94
N ILE A 223 -11.82 0.16 11.37
CA ILE A 223 -12.20 -1.14 10.78
C ILE A 223 -12.84 -2.04 11.83
N THR A 224 -12.26 -2.11 13.04
CA THR A 224 -12.80 -2.93 14.13
C THR A 224 -14.23 -2.51 14.51
N VAL A 225 -14.52 -1.21 14.52
CA VAL A 225 -15.89 -0.69 14.76
C VAL A 225 -16.86 -1.15 13.67
N ILE A 226 -16.45 -1.09 12.40
CA ILE A 226 -17.28 -1.57 11.28
C ILE A 226 -17.59 -3.06 11.42
N GLN A 227 -16.62 -3.86 11.89
CA GLN A 227 -16.83 -5.28 12.15
C GLN A 227 -17.80 -5.55 13.29
N ILE A 228 -17.78 -4.74 14.35
CA ILE A 228 -18.75 -4.83 15.45
C ILE A 228 -20.15 -4.54 14.93
N VAL A 229 -20.32 -3.49 14.10
CA VAL A 229 -21.61 -3.19 13.46
C VAL A 229 -22.07 -4.36 12.59
N ARG A 230 -21.17 -5.00 11.83
CA ARG A 230 -21.49 -6.19 11.04
C ARG A 230 -21.94 -7.37 11.90
N ILE A 231 -21.32 -7.61 13.06
CA ILE A 231 -21.79 -8.65 13.99
C ILE A 231 -23.22 -8.37 14.44
N GLN A 232 -23.53 -7.11 14.77
CA GLN A 232 -24.88 -6.73 15.16
C GLN A 232 -25.89 -6.95 14.03
N THR A 233 -25.52 -6.67 12.77
CA THR A 233 -26.42 -6.94 11.63
C THR A 233 -26.60 -8.43 11.36
N VAL A 234 -25.58 -9.27 11.57
CA VAL A 234 -25.70 -10.73 11.51
C VAL A 234 -26.65 -11.25 12.60
N HIS A 235 -26.55 -10.73 13.83
CA HIS A 235 -27.43 -11.13 14.93
C HIS A 235 -28.87 -10.63 14.77
N ALA A 236 -29.06 -9.48 14.14
CA ALA A 236 -30.37 -8.93 13.81
C ALA A 236 -31.03 -9.61 12.60
N LEU A 237 -30.34 -10.54 11.92
CA LEU A 237 -30.84 -11.22 10.74
C LEU A 237 -31.96 -12.19 11.13
N ALA A 238 -33.21 -11.72 11.10
CA ALA A 238 -34.39 -12.54 11.35
C ALA A 238 -34.70 -13.48 10.17
N ASN A 239 -34.36 -13.07 8.95
CA ASN A 239 -34.62 -13.81 7.71
C ASN A 239 -33.40 -13.71 6.77
N TYR A 240 -33.03 -14.81 6.11
CA TYR A 240 -31.88 -14.85 5.19
C TYR A 240 -32.03 -13.92 3.97
N LEU A 241 -33.27 -13.56 3.63
CA LEU A 241 -33.63 -12.64 2.55
C LEU A 241 -33.34 -11.17 2.90
N ASP A 242 -33.28 -10.84 4.19
CA ASP A 242 -32.96 -9.49 4.69
C ASP A 242 -31.44 -9.29 4.88
N SER A 243 -30.66 -9.83 3.95
CA SER A 243 -29.19 -9.77 3.99
C SER A 243 -28.63 -8.44 3.45
N ALA A 244 -29.49 -7.50 3.05
CA ALA A 244 -29.10 -6.24 2.41
C ALA A 244 -28.15 -5.38 3.27
N PRO A 245 -28.42 -5.14 4.57
CA PRO A 245 -27.48 -4.38 5.41
C PRO A 245 -26.13 -5.11 5.55
N LEU A 246 -26.15 -6.43 5.66
CA LEU A 246 -24.96 -7.26 5.80
C LEU A 246 -24.07 -7.18 4.56
N ILE A 247 -24.65 -7.28 3.36
CA ILE A 247 -23.91 -7.18 2.09
C ILE A 247 -23.35 -5.78 1.90
N MET A 248 -24.12 -4.73 2.23
CA MET A 248 -23.65 -3.35 2.15
C MET A 248 -22.45 -3.11 3.08
N TRP A 249 -22.53 -3.54 4.35
CA TRP A 249 -21.40 -3.43 5.28
C TRP A 249 -20.18 -4.25 4.83
N SER A 250 -20.39 -5.41 4.22
CA SER A 250 -19.31 -6.24 3.67
C SER A 250 -18.59 -5.55 2.51
N ALA A 251 -19.30 -4.79 1.67
CA ALA A 251 -18.71 -4.01 0.58
C ALA A 251 -17.88 -2.83 1.12
N VAL A 252 -18.39 -2.14 2.16
CA VAL A 252 -17.67 -1.05 2.83
C VAL A 252 -16.40 -1.58 3.50
N GLU A 253 -16.50 -2.71 4.22
CA GLU A 253 -15.40 -3.36 4.92
C GLU A 253 -14.24 -3.68 3.97
N ASN A 254 -14.50 -4.40 2.87
CA ASN A 254 -13.47 -4.80 1.92
C ASN A 254 -12.73 -3.59 1.33
N ASN A 255 -13.48 -2.59 0.86
CA ASN A 255 -12.91 -1.42 0.22
C ASN A 255 -12.13 -0.54 1.20
N LEU A 256 -12.65 -0.38 2.42
CA LEU A 256 -11.93 0.34 3.46
C LEU A 256 -10.67 -0.40 3.89
N GLY A 257 -10.71 -1.73 4.02
CA GLY A 257 -9.54 -2.56 4.31
C GLY A 257 -8.42 -2.35 3.28
N ILE A 258 -8.77 -2.32 1.99
CA ILE A 258 -7.84 -1.99 0.89
C ILE A 258 -7.25 -0.58 1.07
N ILE A 259 -8.09 0.42 1.33
CA ILE A 259 -7.65 1.81 1.52
C ILE A 259 -6.67 1.91 2.70
N VAL A 260 -7.02 1.34 3.85
CA VAL A 260 -6.20 1.37 5.08
C VAL A 260 -4.87 0.66 4.86
N CYS A 261 -4.87 -0.48 4.16
CA CYS A 261 -3.64 -1.18 3.80
C CYS A 261 -2.68 -0.32 2.97
N CYS A 262 -3.21 0.58 2.13
CA CYS A 262 -2.39 1.47 1.29
C CYS A 262 -1.79 2.67 2.04
N VAL A 263 -2.43 3.16 3.11
CA VAL A 263 -1.98 4.35 3.87
C VAL A 263 -0.50 4.34 4.26
N PRO A 264 0.09 3.26 4.85
CA PRO A 264 1.49 3.30 5.25
C PRO A 264 2.46 3.50 4.06
N THR A 265 2.08 3.08 2.86
CA THR A 265 2.89 3.27 1.66
C THR A 265 2.79 4.67 1.06
N LEU A 266 1.73 5.41 1.36
CA LEU A 266 1.48 6.77 0.84
C LEU A 266 2.21 7.87 1.62
N ALA A 267 2.78 7.57 2.79
CA ALA A 267 3.47 8.55 3.63
C ALA A 267 4.56 9.39 2.90
N PRO A 268 5.40 8.84 1.99
CA PRO A 268 6.38 9.62 1.23
C PRO A 268 5.74 10.64 0.28
N LEU A 269 4.59 10.31 -0.29
CA LEU A 269 3.89 11.18 -1.23
C LEU A 269 3.32 12.42 -0.53
N VAL A 270 2.73 12.24 0.65
CA VAL A 270 2.23 13.35 1.49
C VAL A 270 3.36 14.30 1.85
N LYS A 271 4.56 13.77 2.15
CA LYS A 271 5.76 14.58 2.40
C LYS A 271 6.14 15.41 1.17
N TYR A 272 6.18 14.79 -0.01
CA TYR A 272 6.51 15.46 -1.27
C TYR A 272 5.56 16.62 -1.60
N PHE A 273 4.25 16.41 -1.49
CA PHE A 273 3.27 17.49 -1.74
C PHE A 273 3.34 18.62 -0.72
N ASN A 274 3.55 18.32 0.56
CA ASN A 274 3.68 19.33 1.60
C ASN A 274 4.94 20.19 1.41
N GLU A 275 6.06 19.58 0.99
CA GLU A 275 7.29 20.31 0.66
C GLU A 275 7.12 21.18 -0.59
N LYS A 276 6.44 20.69 -1.63
CA LYS A 276 6.12 21.47 -2.84
C LYS A 276 5.17 22.64 -2.57
N SER A 277 4.14 22.43 -1.74
CA SER A 277 3.18 23.47 -1.34
C SER A 277 3.85 24.58 -0.51
N ARG A 278 4.74 24.22 0.44
CA ARG A 278 5.50 25.20 1.23
C ARG A 278 6.55 25.97 0.43
N SER A 279 7.11 25.36 -0.62
CA SER A 279 8.05 26.04 -1.53
C SER A 279 7.36 27.14 -2.34
N GLY A 280 6.11 26.92 -2.77
CA GLY A 280 5.31 27.92 -3.49
C GLY A 280 4.95 29.18 -2.68
N SER A 281 4.86 29.09 -1.35
CA SER A 281 4.52 30.24 -0.50
C SER A 281 5.73 31.09 -0.05
N ARG A 282 6.97 30.67 -0.35
CA ARG A 282 8.19 31.38 0.10
C ARG A 282 8.81 32.34 -0.93
N SER A 283 8.26 32.44 -2.15
CA SER A 283 8.86 33.28 -3.20
C SER A 283 8.41 34.75 -3.23
N ASN A 284 7.62 35.24 -2.26
CA ASN A 284 7.02 36.59 -2.33
C ASN A 284 7.40 37.55 -1.17
N LYS A 285 8.58 37.39 -0.54
CA LYS A 285 9.04 38.27 0.56
C LYS A 285 10.45 38.87 0.39
N TYR A 286 10.97 38.92 -0.83
CA TYR A 286 12.19 39.69 -1.15
C TYR A 286 11.89 40.64 -2.31
N GLY A 287 11.30 41.80 -2.02
CA GLY A 287 11.03 42.80 -3.06
C GLY A 287 10.04 43.89 -2.67
N ALA A 288 10.20 44.52 -1.50
CA ALA A 288 9.51 45.77 -1.19
C ALA A 288 10.17 46.46 0.02
N ALA A 289 11.37 47.00 -0.17
CA ALA A 289 11.93 48.02 0.72
C ALA A 289 12.88 48.90 -0.11
N SER A 290 12.31 49.74 -0.96
CA SER A 290 12.98 50.90 -1.53
C SER A 290 12.02 52.08 -1.39
N GLY A 291 12.39 53.05 -0.56
CA GLY A 291 11.56 54.22 -0.32
C GLY A 291 12.08 55.13 0.78
N TYR A 292 12.87 56.13 0.35
CA TYR A 292 12.94 57.51 0.85
C TYR A 292 13.39 57.82 2.30
N GLY A 293 14.42 58.65 2.43
CA GLY A 293 14.77 59.36 3.67
C GLY A 293 16.07 60.14 3.58
N ARG A 294 16.01 61.45 3.71
CA ARG A 294 16.98 62.48 3.28
C ARG A 294 17.78 63.02 4.48
N THR A 295 19.05 63.37 4.24
CA THR A 295 19.93 64.40 4.89
C THR A 295 20.17 64.42 6.40
N GLY A 296 21.46 64.47 6.79
CA GLY A 296 21.91 65.20 7.99
C GLY A 296 23.21 64.71 8.64
N GLY A 297 24.34 65.31 8.25
CA GLY A 297 25.45 65.73 9.13
C GLY A 297 26.36 64.69 9.84
N GLY A 298 27.65 64.72 9.48
CA GLY A 298 28.74 64.74 10.46
C GLY A 298 29.62 63.49 10.61
N GLY A 299 30.85 63.58 10.05
CA GLY A 299 32.07 63.11 10.73
C GLY A 299 32.64 61.74 10.34
N GLY A 300 33.83 61.76 9.71
CA GLY A 300 34.89 60.79 10.01
C GLY A 300 35.21 59.71 8.96
N GLY A 301 36.16 60.02 8.09
CA GLY A 301 37.32 59.15 7.78
C GLY A 301 37.14 57.89 6.93
N GLY A 302 37.83 57.86 5.78
CA GLY A 302 38.58 56.65 5.38
C GLY A 302 38.05 55.83 4.20
N GLN A 303 38.49 56.22 3.01
CA GLN A 303 38.85 55.40 1.82
C GLN A 303 37.86 54.43 1.15
N SER A 304 37.66 54.75 -0.13
CA SER A 304 37.05 54.01 -1.24
C SER A 304 37.87 52.77 -1.66
N GLY A 305 37.20 51.73 -2.17
CA GLY A 305 37.91 50.61 -2.82
C GLY A 305 37.17 49.30 -3.15
N ASN A 306 35.87 49.37 -3.45
CA ASN A 306 35.06 48.51 -4.36
C ASN A 306 35.41 47.01 -4.67
N VAL A 307 34.32 46.22 -4.75
CA VAL A 307 34.06 45.00 -5.57
C VAL A 307 34.28 43.60 -4.95
N GLY A 308 33.18 42.84 -4.83
CA GLY A 308 33.15 41.47 -5.36
C GLY A 308 32.72 40.31 -4.44
N SER A 309 31.46 40.27 -4.00
CA SER A 309 30.85 39.04 -3.47
C SER A 309 30.55 38.04 -4.60
N ARG A 310 31.24 36.90 -4.58
CA ARG A 310 30.84 35.59 -5.14
C ARG A 310 31.34 34.61 -4.09
N TYR A 311 30.54 33.74 -3.47
CA TYR A 311 30.04 32.49 -4.04
C TYR A 311 28.67 32.18 -3.41
N ALA A 312 27.64 32.41 -4.21
CA ALA A 312 26.31 31.88 -3.98
C ALA A 312 26.24 30.41 -4.44
N LEU A 313 25.46 29.65 -3.68
CA LEU A 313 25.09 28.25 -3.82
C LEU A 313 24.79 27.83 -5.27
N GLN A 314 25.46 26.77 -5.69
CA GLN A 314 25.28 26.12 -6.98
C GLN A 314 24.00 25.27 -6.96
N SER A 315 22.94 25.78 -7.60
CA SER A 315 21.71 25.04 -7.87
C SER A 315 21.90 24.15 -9.09
N TRP A 316 21.63 22.86 -8.92
CA TRP A 316 21.54 21.86 -9.98
C TRP A 316 20.50 22.23 -11.04
N ARG A 317 20.90 22.20 -12.32
CA ARG A 317 20.01 22.02 -13.48
C ARG A 317 20.62 20.99 -14.44
N PRO A 318 19.80 20.05 -14.98
CA PRO A 318 20.24 19.09 -15.98
C PRO A 318 20.01 19.63 -17.39
N GLY A 319 20.85 19.22 -18.35
CA GLY A 319 20.48 19.24 -19.77
C GLY A 319 21.56 19.71 -20.73
N MET A 320 22.16 18.72 -21.39
CA MET A 320 22.27 18.63 -22.86
C MET A 320 23.42 19.34 -23.59
N SER A 321 23.90 18.56 -24.57
CA SER A 321 24.75 18.88 -25.72
C SER A 321 26.24 19.06 -25.48
N GLY A 322 26.97 18.16 -26.13
CA GLY A 322 28.41 18.14 -26.17
C GLY A 322 28.98 19.25 -27.04
N MET A 323 30.24 19.55 -26.75
CA MET A 323 31.25 20.04 -27.66
C MET A 323 32.55 20.04 -26.86
N HIS A 324 33.47 19.19 -27.28
CA HIS A 324 34.84 19.17 -26.79
C HIS A 324 35.62 20.22 -27.58
N PRO A 325 36.28 21.21 -26.95
CA PRO A 325 37.31 21.96 -27.64
C PRO A 325 38.62 21.19 -27.56
N LEU A 326 39.28 21.17 -28.70
CA LEU A 326 40.54 20.49 -28.96
C LEU A 326 41.71 21.13 -28.22
N SER A 327 42.64 20.24 -27.87
CA SER A 327 44.06 20.47 -27.65
C SER A 327 44.63 21.64 -28.44
N SER A 328 45.30 22.55 -27.74
CA SER A 328 46.40 23.35 -28.29
C SER A 328 47.63 23.01 -27.46
N GLY A 329 48.54 22.24 -28.06
CA GLY A 329 49.85 22.00 -27.51
C GLY A 329 50.67 23.27 -27.49
N ASN A 330 51.54 23.38 -26.49
CA ASN A 330 52.75 24.16 -26.60
C ASN A 330 53.83 23.41 -25.81
N ASP A 331 54.84 22.96 -26.56
CA ASP A 331 56.04 22.31 -26.10
C ASP A 331 56.90 23.26 -25.28
N HIS A 332 57.58 22.73 -24.25
CA HIS A 332 58.90 23.22 -23.83
C HIS A 332 59.68 22.13 -23.06
N SER A 333 60.74 21.67 -23.73
CA SER A 333 62.12 21.45 -23.23
C SER A 333 62.39 20.56 -22.00
N GLU A 334 62.96 19.39 -22.34
CA GLU A 334 64.31 18.90 -21.99
C GLU A 334 64.70 18.42 -20.57
N GLN A 335 65.38 17.25 -20.63
CA GLN A 335 66.43 16.68 -19.77
C GLN A 335 66.02 16.11 -18.41
N ASP A 336 66.09 14.77 -18.27
CA ASP A 336 67.32 14.15 -17.78
C ASP A 336 67.40 12.62 -18.00
N LEU A 337 68.63 12.14 -18.09
CA LEU A 337 69.07 10.77 -18.40
C LEU A 337 68.81 9.75 -17.27
N GLY A 338 68.69 8.46 -17.64
CA GLY A 338 69.09 7.39 -16.70
C GLY A 338 68.55 5.98 -16.91
N GLY A 339 69.14 5.21 -17.85
CA GLY A 339 69.63 3.85 -17.58
C GLY A 339 68.68 2.63 -17.46
N GLN A 340 69.10 1.56 -18.17
CA GLN A 340 68.93 0.12 -17.91
C GLN A 340 67.80 -0.67 -18.61
N THR A 341 68.14 -1.12 -19.83
CA THR A 341 68.27 -2.53 -20.27
C THR A 341 67.33 -3.64 -19.77
N SER A 342 66.73 -4.28 -20.78
CA SER A 342 66.58 -5.74 -20.98
C SER A 342 65.41 -6.47 -20.30
N ARG A 343 64.46 -6.95 -21.12
CA ARG A 343 64.39 -8.38 -21.48
C ARG A 343 63.48 -8.66 -22.67
N ILE A 344 63.99 -9.58 -23.49
CA ILE A 344 63.42 -10.21 -24.69
C ILE A 344 62.33 -11.21 -24.28
N GLY A 345 61.24 -11.25 -25.05
CA GLY A 345 60.25 -12.32 -25.02
C GLY A 345 59.46 -12.34 -26.33
N LYS A 346 59.89 -13.21 -27.24
CA LYS A 346 59.41 -13.41 -28.62
C LYS A 346 58.27 -14.44 -28.60
N GLY A 347 57.22 -14.23 -29.40
CA GLY A 347 56.17 -15.23 -29.63
C GLY A 347 55.13 -14.72 -30.64
N SER A 348 55.20 -15.26 -31.85
CA SER A 348 54.40 -14.93 -33.02
C SER A 348 53.07 -15.69 -33.10
N ASP A 349 52.19 -15.17 -33.96
CA ASP A 349 51.19 -15.83 -34.82
C ASP A 349 49.70 -15.54 -34.55
N ASP A 350 49.17 -14.75 -35.48
CA ASP A 350 47.93 -14.86 -36.25
C ASP A 350 46.55 -14.99 -35.56
N GLY A 351 45.64 -14.10 -35.96
CA GLY A 351 44.20 -14.37 -35.93
C GLY A 351 43.31 -13.20 -35.53
N SER A 352 42.92 -12.40 -36.52
CA SER A 352 41.86 -11.39 -36.51
C SER A 352 40.58 -11.72 -35.72
N ALA A 353 40.13 -10.79 -34.86
CA ALA A 353 38.76 -10.26 -34.82
C ALA A 353 38.63 -9.14 -33.77
N GLU A 354 38.22 -7.96 -34.21
CA GLU A 354 37.79 -6.84 -33.38
C GLU A 354 36.59 -7.21 -32.48
N PHE A 355 36.63 -6.82 -31.20
CA PHE A 355 35.55 -6.02 -30.60
C PHE A 355 36.01 -5.41 -29.27
N HIS A 356 36.14 -4.08 -29.27
CA HIS A 356 36.23 -3.28 -28.05
C HIS A 356 34.92 -3.33 -27.26
N LEU A 357 35.01 -3.38 -25.93
CA LEU A 357 34.27 -2.50 -25.02
C LEU A 357 34.77 -2.69 -23.58
N ASP A 358 35.54 -1.71 -23.13
CA ASP A 358 35.93 -1.47 -21.75
C ASP A 358 34.70 -1.34 -20.84
N ALA A 359 34.66 -2.10 -19.75
CA ALA A 359 33.76 -1.86 -18.63
C ALA A 359 34.60 -1.53 -17.38
N PRO A 360 34.48 -0.35 -16.77
CA PRO A 360 35.15 -0.06 -15.52
C PRO A 360 34.44 -0.80 -14.37
N VAL A 361 35.05 -1.88 -13.89
CA VAL A 361 34.65 -2.59 -12.67
C VAL A 361 35.03 -1.74 -11.46
N ILE A 362 34.04 -1.24 -10.72
CA ILE A 362 34.26 -0.53 -9.45
C ILE A 362 34.60 -1.58 -8.38
N ILE A 363 35.89 -1.69 -8.03
CA ILE A 363 36.37 -2.50 -6.91
C ILE A 363 36.30 -1.65 -5.64
N LYS A 364 35.34 -1.95 -4.74
CA LYS A 364 35.24 -1.30 -3.44
C LYS A 364 36.22 -1.94 -2.45
N LYS A 365 37.41 -1.36 -2.27
CA LYS A 365 38.28 -1.67 -1.13
C LYS A 365 37.67 -1.07 0.13
N THR A 366 37.47 -1.89 1.15
CA THR A 366 37.08 -1.44 2.50
C THR A 366 38.27 -1.73 3.42
N GLU A 367 38.99 -0.68 3.84
CA GLU A 367 40.01 -0.80 4.88
C GLU A 367 39.33 -0.85 6.25
N PHE A 368 39.72 -1.84 7.05
CA PHE A 368 39.35 -1.93 8.46
C PHE A 368 40.56 -1.49 9.28
N VAL A 369 40.42 -0.39 10.01
CA VAL A 369 41.39 0.00 11.03
C VAL A 369 40.93 -0.63 12.34
N VAL A 370 41.64 -1.66 12.79
CA VAL A 370 41.47 -2.25 14.12
C VAL A 370 42.36 -1.48 15.08
N THR A 371 41.79 -0.58 15.88
CA THR A 371 42.46 -0.01 17.04
C THR A 371 42.31 -0.95 18.23
N SER A 372 43.40 -1.59 18.64
CA SER A 372 43.51 -2.26 19.93
C SER A 372 43.82 -1.20 21.00
N ASP A 373 43.05 -1.20 22.09
CA ASP A 373 43.27 -0.34 23.26
C ASP A 373 44.25 -1.05 24.21
N PRO A 374 45.46 -0.51 24.48
CA PRO A 374 46.43 -1.14 25.34
C PRO A 374 46.30 -0.63 26.78
N ARG A 375 45.23 -1.01 27.49
CA ARG A 375 45.17 -0.89 28.96
C ARG A 375 44.25 -1.94 29.59
N GLU A 376 44.76 -3.15 29.81
CA GLU A 376 44.51 -3.90 31.07
C GLU A 376 45.63 -4.94 31.27
N PRO A 377 46.43 -4.85 32.34
CA PRO A 377 47.38 -5.88 32.73
C PRO A 377 46.68 -6.95 33.57
N GLY A 378 46.72 -8.19 33.08
CA GLY A 378 46.84 -9.44 33.83
C GLY A 378 45.85 -9.77 34.96
N LEU A 379 45.12 -10.87 34.80
CA LEU A 379 44.92 -11.80 35.93
C LEU A 379 44.84 -13.25 35.43
N ALA A 380 45.77 -14.05 35.93
CA ALA A 380 45.75 -15.50 35.88
C ALA A 380 44.66 -16.04 36.81
N VAL A 381 43.90 -17.05 36.37
CA VAL A 381 43.80 -18.43 36.91
C VAL A 381 43.11 -19.29 35.84
#